data_AF-A0A2S3ID96-F1
#
_entry.id   AF-A0A2S3ID96-F1
#
_cell.length_a   1.000
_cell.length_b   1.000
_cell.length_c   1.000
_cell.angle_alpha   90.00
_cell.angle_beta   90.00
_cell.angle_gamma   90.00
#
_symmetry.space_group_name_H-M   'P 1'
#
loop_
_entity.id
_entity.type
_entity.pdbx_description
1 polymer ?
#
loop_
_entity_poly.entity_id
_entity_poly.type
_entity_poly.pdbx_seq_one_letter_code
_entity_poly.pdbx_strand_id
1 'polypeptide(L)'
;MAPASPKNLSAAAAAAAVLLLILVILATGEAASAAEQTCRHLSGSYKGICVFNPSCYFACTDESAGNIDGACHILRCWCYTRCPSEIVAAASAPMIQP
;
A
#
# COMPACT_ATOMS: atom_id res chain seq x y z
N MET A 1 -9.54 27.61 -59.01
CA MET A 1 -9.14 27.35 -57.60
C MET A 1 -9.47 25.90 -57.28
N ALA A 2 -8.63 25.01 -56.74
CA ALA A 2 -7.21 24.93 -56.36
C ALA A 2 -6.88 23.42 -56.33
N PRO A 3 -5.62 22.96 -56.48
CA PRO A 3 -5.32 21.52 -56.48
C PRO A 3 -5.58 20.90 -55.11
N ALA A 4 -6.34 19.81 -55.06
CA ALA A 4 -6.47 19.00 -53.86
C ALA A 4 -5.12 18.34 -53.59
N SER A 5 -4.41 18.87 -52.58
CA SER A 5 -3.09 18.43 -52.15
C SER A 5 -3.07 16.93 -51.82
N PRO A 6 -2.09 16.15 -52.31
CA PRO A 6 -1.94 14.74 -51.95
C PRO A 6 -1.62 14.66 -50.46
N LYS A 7 -2.58 14.22 -49.66
CA LYS A 7 -2.38 13.97 -48.24
C LYS A 7 -1.36 12.84 -48.13
N ASN A 8 -0.14 13.15 -47.71
CA ASN A 8 0.95 12.19 -47.53
C ASN A 8 0.48 11.06 -46.61
N LEU A 9 0.03 9.93 -47.18
CA LEU A 9 -0.47 8.76 -46.42
C LEU A 9 0.57 8.27 -45.39
N SER A 10 1.85 8.51 -45.70
CA SER A 10 3.00 8.25 -44.82
C SER A 10 2.95 9.05 -43.50
N ALA A 11 2.54 10.31 -43.54
CA ALA A 11 2.44 11.14 -42.32
C ALA A 11 1.25 10.74 -41.45
N ALA A 12 0.13 10.34 -42.08
CA ALA A 12 -1.04 9.84 -41.36
C ALA A 12 -0.77 8.48 -40.70
N ALA A 13 -0.04 7.59 -41.37
CA ALA A 13 0.39 6.31 -40.80
C ALA A 13 1.36 6.50 -39.63
N ALA A 14 2.31 7.44 -39.75
CA ALA A 14 3.24 7.77 -38.67
C ALA A 14 2.51 8.34 -37.43
N ALA A 15 1.53 9.22 -37.64
CA ALA A 15 0.72 9.77 -36.56
C ALA A 15 -0.10 8.69 -35.83
N ALA A 16 -0.67 7.74 -36.56
CA ALA A 16 -1.42 6.62 -35.98
C ALA A 16 -0.53 5.68 -35.15
N ALA A 17 0.70 5.41 -35.63
CA ALA A 17 1.67 4.59 -34.91
C ALA A 17 2.13 5.25 -33.60
N VAL A 18 2.37 6.57 -33.62
CA VAL A 18 2.72 7.33 -32.41
C VAL A 18 1.57 7.33 -31.41
N LEU A 19 0.34 7.51 -31.87
CA LEU A 19 -0.84 7.47 -31.00
C LEU A 19 -1.02 6.09 -30.35
N LEU A 20 -0.81 5.01 -31.12
CA LEU A 20 -0.82 3.64 -30.59
C LEU A 20 0.25 3.42 -29.52
N LEU A 21 1.47 3.90 -29.75
CA LEU A 21 2.55 3.80 -28.75
C LEU A 21 2.20 4.56 -27.47
N ILE A 22 1.64 5.77 -27.58
CA ILE A 22 1.19 6.55 -26.42
C ILE A 22 0.11 5.77 -25.64
N LEU A 23 -0.89 5.21 -26.33
CA LEU A 23 -1.96 4.44 -25.69
C LEU A 23 -1.43 3.17 -24.98
N VAL A 24 -0.42 2.50 -25.54
CA VAL A 24 0.24 1.35 -24.90
C VAL A 24 0.99 1.76 -23.63
N ILE A 25 1.68 2.91 -23.64
CA ILE A 25 2.41 3.42 -22.47
C ILE A 25 1.45 3.85 -21.35
N LEU A 26 0.27 4.40 -21.67
CA LEU A 26 -0.72 4.76 -20.65
C LEU A 26 -1.46 3.55 -20.06
N ALA A 27 -1.52 2.42 -20.77
CA ALA A 27 -2.20 1.21 -20.30
C ALA A 27 -1.40 0.44 -19.24
N THR A 28 -0.09 0.70 -19.11
CA THR A 28 0.75 0.16 -18.02
C THR A 28 0.72 1.08 -16.81
N GLY A 29 -0.49 1.41 -16.35
CA GLY A 29 -0.67 1.98 -15.03
C GLY A 29 -0.45 0.87 -14.00
N GLU A 30 0.78 0.71 -13.53
CA GLU A 30 1.07 -0.10 -12.35
C GLU A 30 0.20 0.45 -11.21
N ALA A 31 -0.87 -0.27 -10.87
CA ALA A 31 -1.62 0.02 -9.67
C ALA A 31 -0.61 -0.11 -8.52
N ALA A 32 -0.21 1.03 -7.95
CA ALA A 32 0.56 1.04 -6.72
C ALA A 32 -0.31 0.34 -5.68
N SER A 33 -0.09 -0.97 -5.51
CA SER A 33 -0.74 -1.77 -4.49
C SER A 33 -0.47 -1.05 -3.20
N ALA A 34 -1.53 -0.52 -2.57
CA ALA A 34 -1.43 0.18 -1.30
C ALA A 34 -0.64 -0.73 -0.36
N ALA A 35 0.61 -0.36 -0.09
CA ALA A 35 1.46 -1.14 0.78
C ALA A 35 0.74 -1.19 2.13
N GLU A 36 0.36 -2.40 2.54
CA GLU A 36 -0.38 -2.60 3.77
C GLU A 36 0.53 -2.19 4.92
N GLN A 37 0.30 -0.98 5.48
CA GLN A 37 1.18 -0.43 6.50
C GLN A 37 1.09 -1.30 7.75
N THR A 38 2.24 -1.84 8.14
CA THR A 38 2.39 -2.61 9.38
C THR A 38 2.88 -1.70 10.49
N CYS A 39 2.15 -1.71 11.60
CA CYS A 39 2.49 -0.99 12.81
C CYS A 39 3.16 -1.97 13.78
N ARG A 40 3.99 -1.46 14.70
CA ARG A 40 4.56 -2.29 15.76
C ARG A 40 4.51 -1.62 17.12
N HIS A 41 4.38 -2.42 18.17
CA HIS A 41 4.50 -1.98 19.56
C HIS A 41 5.29 -3.00 20.38
N LEU A 42 5.80 -2.60 21.54
CA LEU A 42 6.43 -3.55 22.46
C LEU A 42 5.38 -4.47 23.07
N SER A 43 5.71 -5.75 23.20
CA SER A 43 4.88 -6.70 23.96
C SER A 43 4.84 -6.29 25.44
N GLY A 44 3.65 -6.33 26.06
CA GLY A 44 3.47 -6.08 27.50
C GLY A 44 3.67 -7.35 28.34
N SER A 45 3.44 -8.49 27.73
CA SER A 45 3.35 -9.79 28.40
C SER A 45 4.62 -10.62 28.23
N TYR A 46 5.38 -10.43 27.15
CA TYR A 46 6.67 -11.11 26.96
C TYR A 46 7.69 -10.69 28.03
N LYS A 47 8.31 -11.66 28.70
CA LYS A 47 9.29 -11.43 29.77
C LYS A 47 10.67 -11.95 29.36
N GLY A 48 11.71 -11.22 29.77
CA GLY A 48 13.10 -11.58 29.53
C GLY A 48 13.66 -11.10 28.18
N ILE A 49 14.83 -11.64 27.83
CA ILE A 49 15.57 -11.30 26.62
C ILE A 49 14.99 -12.07 25.44
N CYS A 50 14.58 -11.34 24.40
CA CYS A 50 14.05 -11.94 23.18
C CYS A 50 15.19 -12.35 22.25
N VAL A 51 15.39 -13.66 22.09
CA VAL A 51 16.36 -14.26 21.14
C VAL A 51 15.72 -15.23 20.16
N PHE A 52 14.43 -15.52 20.31
CA PHE A 52 13.71 -16.50 19.51
C PHE A 52 12.35 -15.94 19.05
N ASN A 53 12.25 -15.62 17.76
CA ASN A 53 11.05 -15.00 17.17
C ASN A 53 9.77 -15.80 17.43
N PRO A 54 9.72 -17.14 17.33
CA PRO A 54 8.48 -17.88 17.56
C PRO A 54 7.91 -17.69 18.96
N SER A 55 8.75 -17.61 19.99
CA SER A 55 8.27 -17.32 21.36
C SER A 55 7.67 -15.91 21.45
N CYS A 56 8.21 -14.93 20.73
CA CYS A 56 7.65 -13.59 20.67
C CYS A 56 6.33 -13.57 19.89
N TYR A 57 6.27 -14.26 18.75
CA TYR A 57 5.05 -14.44 17.97
C TYR A 57 3.89 -15.01 18.80
N PHE A 58 4.14 -16.09 19.55
CA PHE A 58 3.10 -16.67 20.40
C PHE A 58 2.66 -15.75 21.53
N ALA A 59 3.59 -15.03 22.17
CA ALA A 59 3.23 -14.04 23.17
C ALA A 59 2.38 -12.91 22.57
N CYS A 60 2.75 -12.39 21.40
CA CYS A 60 2.02 -11.32 20.74
C CYS A 60 0.61 -11.74 20.33
N THR A 61 0.44 -12.95 19.78
CA THR A 61 -0.88 -13.47 19.37
C THR A 61 -1.77 -13.81 20.57
N ASP A 62 -1.19 -14.19 21.72
CA ASP A 62 -1.91 -14.34 22.99
C ASP A 62 -2.35 -12.99 23.59
N GLU A 63 -1.53 -11.94 23.46
CA GLU A 63 -1.84 -10.61 23.99
C GLU A 63 -3.05 -9.95 23.34
N SER A 64 -3.27 -10.17 22.04
CA SER A 64 -4.39 -9.58 21.31
C SER A 64 -4.62 -10.29 19.98
N ALA A 65 -5.89 -10.53 19.65
CA ALA A 65 -6.31 -11.01 18.34
C ALA A 65 -5.97 -10.04 17.18
N GLY A 66 -5.68 -8.77 17.49
CA GLY A 66 -5.24 -7.77 16.50
C GLY A 66 -3.76 -7.86 16.13
N ASN A 67 -2.96 -8.61 16.88
CA ASN A 67 -1.55 -8.84 16.59
C ASN A 67 -1.42 -9.95 15.54
N ILE A 68 -0.74 -9.64 14.44
CA ILE A 68 -0.58 -10.53 13.29
C ILE A 68 0.78 -11.22 13.25
N ASP A 69 1.76 -10.68 13.99
CA ASP A 69 3.12 -11.22 14.07
C ASP A 69 3.80 -10.78 15.38
N GLY A 70 4.96 -11.37 15.69
CA GLY A 70 5.86 -10.95 16.75
C GLY A 70 7.31 -11.33 16.45
N ALA A 71 8.22 -10.37 16.57
CA ALA A 71 9.65 -10.59 16.33
C ALA A 71 10.54 -9.94 17.39
N CYS A 72 11.71 -10.54 17.60
CA CYS A 72 12.75 -9.99 18.44
C CYS A 72 13.49 -8.87 17.70
N HIS A 73 13.48 -7.68 18.27
CA HIS A 73 14.26 -6.54 17.78
C HIS A 73 14.95 -5.84 18.95
N ILE A 74 16.28 -5.69 18.85
CA ILE A 74 17.15 -5.18 19.93
C ILE A 74 16.86 -5.89 21.27
N LEU A 75 16.84 -7.23 21.22
CA LEU A 75 16.61 -8.10 22.39
C LEU A 75 15.25 -7.91 23.10
N ARG A 76 14.31 -7.17 22.50
CA ARG A 76 12.93 -7.01 23.00
C ARG A 76 11.95 -7.62 22.02
N CYS A 77 10.84 -8.11 22.55
CA CYS A 77 9.74 -8.63 21.74
C CYS A 77 8.85 -7.47 21.25
N TRP A 78 8.66 -7.38 19.93
CA TRP A 78 7.78 -6.41 19.28
C TRP A 78 6.65 -7.14 18.57
N CYS A 79 5.43 -6.73 18.85
CA CYS A 79 4.22 -7.22 18.20
C CYS A 79 3.88 -6.34 17.00
N TYR A 80 3.41 -6.97 15.92
CA TYR A 80 3.04 -6.28 14.70
C TYR A 80 1.53 -6.34 14.49
N THR A 81 0.96 -5.23 14.03
CA THR A 81 -0.46 -5.08 13.75
C THR A 81 -0.65 -4.43 12.37
N ARG A 82 -1.86 -4.52 11.83
CA ARG A 82 -2.25 -3.67 10.71
C ARG A 82 -2.43 -2.25 11.23
N CYS A 83 -1.76 -1.28 10.64
CA CYS A 83 -2.01 0.12 10.98
C CYS A 83 -3.47 0.45 10.63
N PRO A 84 -4.17 1.24 11.45
CA PRO A 84 -5.47 1.77 11.04
C PRO A 84 -5.27 2.59 9.78
N SER A 85 -5.99 2.22 8.71
CA SER A 85 -6.09 3.09 7.54
C SER A 85 -6.82 4.35 7.99
N GLU A 86 -6.28 5.54 7.68
CA GLU A 86 -6.79 6.86 8.13
C GLU A 86 -8.28 7.12 7.85
N ILE A 87 -8.97 6.22 7.13
CA ILE A 87 -10.39 6.27 6.79
C ILE A 87 -11.32 6.04 8.01
N VAL A 88 -10.85 5.40 9.10
CA VAL A 88 -11.73 5.03 10.24
C VAL A 88 -11.75 6.08 11.37
N ALA A 89 -10.87 7.09 11.33
CA ALA A 89 -10.78 8.10 12.41
C ALA A 89 -11.89 9.18 12.36
N ALA A 90 -12.67 9.28 11.28
CA ALA A 90 -13.68 10.33 11.10
C ALA A 90 -15.06 10.05 11.74
N ALA A 91 -15.26 8.88 12.37
CA ALA A 91 -16.57 8.55 12.97
C ALA A 91 -16.73 9.02 14.43
N SER A 92 -15.75 9.71 15.01
CA SER A 92 -15.82 10.19 16.40
C SER A 92 -15.64 11.70 16.48
N ALA A 93 -16.78 12.40 16.42
CA ALA A 93 -17.06 13.81 16.76
C ALA A 93 -17.04 14.87 15.64
N PRO A 94 -17.91 15.91 15.69
CA PRO A 94 -19.00 16.19 16.63
C PRO A 94 -20.40 16.26 15.95
N MET A 95 -21.43 15.71 16.59
CA MET A 95 -22.81 16.16 16.35
C MET A 95 -23.05 17.41 17.18
N ILE A 96 -22.91 18.57 16.54
CA ILE A 96 -23.52 19.82 17.02
C ILE A 96 -25.02 19.62 16.90
N GLN A 97 -25.74 19.66 18.02
CA GLN A 97 -27.20 19.63 18.05
C GLN A 97 -27.69 20.97 18.64
N PRO A 98 -28.75 21.59 18.07
CA PRO A 98 -29.16 22.98 18.31
C PRO A 98 -29.64 23.29 19.74
#